data_AF-A0A8J2U334-F1
#
_entry.id   AF-A0A8J2U334-F1
#
_cell.length_a   1.000
_cell.length_b   1.000
_cell.length_c   1.000
_cell.angle_alpha   90.00
_cell.angle_beta   90.00
_cell.angle_gamma   90.00
#
_symmetry.space_group_name_H-M   'P 1'
#
loop_
_entity.id
_entity.type
_entity.pdbx_description
1 polymer ?
#
loop_
_entity_poly.entity_id
_entity_poly.type
_entity_poly.pdbx_seq_one_letter_code
_entity_poly.pdbx_strand_id
1 'polypeptide(L)'
;MSRSTTTYPPDIVQLSLKIQRRLALVMLSVWLVVFALAPVNAASMGSAPAGDKASSSQSRDGLSELMSDQFMLGKADFDWLWWTIYQAKLFHPTGQFDFNNLPGTVLLLNYQMDIDKEDLLEQTMEQWQQLDIGDHQQQAQWLTQLHQLWPDVTEGDELIVQVANDGSSEFWFRRGSELKNLGRIDSASFTRDFLSIWLLERAEHQQFRLALLGAN
;
A
#
# COMPACT_ATOMS: atom_id res chain seq x y z
N MET A 1 -36.46 -14.93 -47.90
CA MET A 1 -35.15 -15.22 -47.28
C MET A 1 -34.51 -13.90 -46.89
N SER A 2 -34.71 -13.47 -45.64
CA SER A 2 -34.22 -12.17 -45.15
C SER A 2 -32.81 -12.35 -44.57
N ARG A 3 -31.85 -11.52 -45.02
CA ARG A 3 -30.52 -11.43 -44.41
C ARG A 3 -30.59 -10.44 -43.26
N SER A 4 -30.35 -10.91 -42.04
CA SER A 4 -30.15 -10.06 -40.87
C SER A 4 -28.71 -9.55 -40.86
N THR A 5 -28.51 -8.26 -41.11
CA THR A 5 -27.26 -7.56 -40.80
C THR A 5 -27.24 -7.28 -39.30
N THR A 6 -26.38 -7.98 -38.56
CA THR A 6 -26.09 -7.65 -37.16
C THR A 6 -25.27 -6.37 -37.14
N THR A 7 -25.94 -5.25 -36.85
CA THR A 7 -25.29 -3.98 -36.48
C THR A 7 -24.75 -4.13 -35.06
N TYR A 8 -23.43 -4.12 -34.92
CA TYR A 8 -22.76 -4.08 -33.62
C TYR A 8 -23.01 -2.71 -32.97
N PRO A 9 -23.43 -2.63 -31.69
CA PRO A 9 -23.65 -1.35 -31.02
C PRO A 9 -22.30 -0.65 -30.74
N PRO A 10 -22.20 0.69 -30.93
CA PRO A 10 -20.96 1.44 -30.76
C PRO A 10 -20.49 1.56 -29.29
N ASP A 11 -21.28 1.11 -28.32
CA ASP A 11 -21.00 1.31 -26.89
C ASP A 11 -19.93 0.36 -26.32
N ILE A 12 -19.64 -0.77 -26.97
CA ILE A 12 -18.61 -1.70 -26.49
C ILE A 12 -17.20 -1.16 -26.75
N VAL A 13 -17.02 -0.32 -27.78
CA VAL A 13 -15.74 0.34 -28.06
C VAL A 13 -15.45 1.46 -27.07
N GLN A 14 -16.47 2.15 -26.54
CA GLN A 14 -16.33 3.18 -25.50
C GLN A 14 -16.13 2.59 -24.10
N LEU A 15 -16.75 1.44 -23.80
CA LEU A 15 -16.53 0.70 -22.55
C LEU A 15 -15.10 0.13 -22.49
N SER A 16 -14.61 -0.36 -23.64
CA SER A 16 -13.21 -0.79 -23.84
C SER A 16 -12.21 0.34 -23.61
N LEU A 17 -12.53 1.60 -23.97
CA LEU A 17 -11.64 2.74 -23.75
C LEU A 17 -11.57 3.26 -22.31
N LYS A 18 -12.59 3.03 -21.48
CA LYS A 18 -12.55 3.41 -20.05
C LYS A 18 -11.73 2.43 -19.21
N ILE A 19 -11.80 1.14 -19.52
CA ILE A 19 -11.07 0.09 -18.80
C ILE A 19 -9.58 0.12 -19.18
N GLN A 20 -9.26 0.43 -20.44
CA GLN A 20 -7.87 0.61 -20.90
C GLN A 20 -7.21 1.93 -20.42
N ARG A 21 -7.97 2.87 -19.84
CA ARG A 21 -7.43 4.12 -19.24
C ARG A 21 -7.28 4.07 -17.72
N ARG A 22 -7.74 3.00 -17.05
CA ARG A 22 -7.62 2.84 -15.59
C ARG A 22 -6.61 1.78 -15.14
N LEU A 23 -6.23 0.84 -16.02
CA LEU A 23 -5.33 -0.26 -15.63
C LEU A 23 -4.04 -0.40 -16.46
N ALA A 24 -3.90 0.26 -17.61
CA ALA A 24 -2.64 0.22 -18.38
C ALA A 24 -1.49 1.06 -17.76
N LEU A 25 -1.60 1.44 -16.48
CA LEU A 25 -0.68 2.37 -15.83
C LEU A 25 -0.01 1.82 -14.58
N VAL A 26 -0.38 0.63 -14.11
CA VAL A 26 0.41 0.00 -13.04
C VAL A 26 1.57 -0.85 -13.59
N MET A 27 1.67 -1.02 -14.92
CA MET A 27 2.65 -1.93 -15.56
C MET A 27 3.35 -1.33 -16.77
N LEU A 28 4.35 -0.46 -16.57
CA LEU A 28 5.53 -0.47 -17.47
C LEU A 28 6.78 0.14 -16.83
N SER A 29 7.80 -0.69 -16.76
CA SER A 29 9.17 -0.45 -16.33
C SER A 29 9.88 0.68 -17.08
N VAL A 30 10.51 1.58 -16.30
CA VAL A 30 11.74 2.37 -16.52
C VAL A 30 12.11 2.77 -17.96
N TRP A 31 12.07 4.07 -18.29
CA TRP A 31 13.11 4.77 -19.10
C TRP A 31 13.13 6.30 -18.80
N LEU A 32 14.06 6.69 -17.91
CA LEU A 32 15.06 7.77 -18.05
C LEU A 32 14.66 9.21 -18.48
N VAL A 33 14.63 10.15 -17.52
CA VAL A 33 15.21 11.53 -17.58
C VAL A 33 15.39 12.00 -16.12
N VAL A 34 16.56 11.92 -15.45
CA VAL A 34 17.78 12.77 -15.49
C VAL A 34 17.55 14.28 -15.30
N PHE A 35 17.91 14.76 -14.09
CA PHE A 35 18.38 16.14 -13.73
C PHE A 35 17.35 17.30 -13.84
N ALA A 36 17.23 18.30 -12.96
CA ALA A 36 18.10 18.78 -11.88
C ALA A 36 17.37 19.87 -11.05
N LEU A 37 17.94 20.14 -9.86
CA LEU A 37 17.88 21.37 -9.04
C LEU A 37 16.57 21.76 -8.34
N ALA A 38 16.55 21.50 -7.02
CA ALA A 38 16.01 22.44 -6.04
C ALA A 38 17.00 23.62 -5.85
N PRO A 39 16.53 24.78 -5.35
CA PRO A 39 16.73 24.98 -3.91
C PRO A 39 15.54 25.57 -3.15
N VAL A 40 15.55 25.18 -1.88
CA VAL A 40 14.92 25.73 -0.66
C VAL A 40 14.79 27.26 -0.64
N ASN A 41 13.67 27.76 -0.11
CA ASN A 41 13.70 28.81 0.91
C ASN A 41 12.50 28.76 1.85
N ALA A 42 12.79 29.09 3.11
CA ALA A 42 11.94 28.97 4.29
C ALA A 42 11.36 30.32 4.75
N ALA A 43 10.48 30.20 5.76
CA ALA A 43 9.99 31.21 6.70
C ALA A 43 8.77 32.05 6.26
N SER A 44 7.81 32.43 7.10
CA SER A 44 7.38 32.04 8.45
C SER A 44 6.17 32.93 8.83
N MET A 45 5.41 32.51 9.85
CA MET A 45 4.55 33.31 10.74
C MET A 45 3.10 33.60 10.32
N GLY A 46 2.18 33.15 11.19
CA GLY A 46 0.77 33.51 11.20
C GLY A 46 0.03 32.88 12.37
N SER A 47 0.20 33.47 13.56
CA SER A 47 -0.61 33.51 14.78
C SER A 47 -1.66 32.43 15.11
N ALA A 48 -1.57 31.96 16.37
CA ALA A 48 -2.64 31.32 17.13
C ALA A 48 -3.82 32.26 17.43
N PRO A 49 -5.00 31.70 17.76
CA PRO A 49 -5.47 31.92 19.13
C PRO A 49 -6.02 30.67 19.83
N ALA A 50 -6.05 30.80 21.15
CA ALA A 50 -6.56 29.87 22.15
C ALA A 50 -8.09 29.68 22.06
N GLY A 51 -8.57 28.53 22.53
CA GLY A 51 -9.98 28.33 22.80
C GLY A 51 -10.35 26.90 23.15
N ASP A 52 -10.69 26.72 24.43
CA ASP A 52 -11.60 25.72 24.99
C ASP A 52 -11.15 24.26 25.23
N LYS A 53 -11.03 24.00 26.54
CA LYS A 53 -11.15 22.68 27.15
C LYS A 53 -12.53 22.11 26.84
N ALA A 54 -12.58 21.11 25.98
CA ALA A 54 -13.65 20.12 25.98
C ALA A 54 -13.03 18.77 26.34
N SER A 55 -13.33 18.30 27.54
CA SER A 55 -13.17 16.89 27.91
C SER A 55 -14.07 16.07 26.99
N SER A 56 -13.49 15.55 25.90
CA SER A 56 -14.03 14.43 25.17
C SER A 56 -13.48 13.17 25.81
N SER A 57 -14.40 12.30 26.24
CA SER A 57 -14.11 10.92 26.61
C SER A 57 -13.29 10.29 25.48
N GLN A 58 -12.04 9.97 25.79
CA GLN A 58 -11.05 9.42 24.88
C GLN A 58 -11.55 8.09 24.30
N SER A 59 -12.15 8.14 23.12
CA SER A 59 -11.92 7.09 22.12
C SER A 59 -10.42 7.09 21.90
N ARG A 60 -9.69 6.15 22.51
CA ARG A 60 -8.31 5.90 22.11
C ARG A 60 -8.39 5.60 20.61
N ASP A 61 -7.77 6.44 19.81
CA ASP A 61 -7.60 6.18 18.38
C ASP A 61 -6.95 4.80 18.26
N GLY A 62 -7.69 3.83 17.72
CA GLY A 62 -7.25 2.43 17.68
C GLY A 62 -5.91 2.28 16.96
N LEU A 63 -5.60 3.19 16.04
CA LEU A 63 -4.29 3.20 15.38
C LEU A 63 -3.19 3.61 16.36
N SER A 64 -3.44 4.57 17.23
CA SER A 64 -2.47 4.99 18.26
C SER A 64 -2.13 3.86 19.23
N GLU A 65 -3.09 2.97 19.52
CA GLU A 65 -2.85 1.77 20.32
C GLU A 65 -2.07 0.70 19.53
N LEU A 66 -2.44 0.46 18.26
CA LEU A 66 -1.71 -0.44 17.36
C LEU A 66 -0.24 0.00 17.16
N MET A 67 -0.01 1.31 17.12
CA MET A 67 1.31 1.93 16.97
C MET A 67 2.00 2.18 18.32
N SER A 68 1.39 1.81 19.45
CA SER A 68 2.04 1.95 20.77
C SER A 68 3.34 1.15 20.77
N ASP A 69 4.40 1.75 21.30
CA ASP A 69 5.73 1.13 21.42
C ASP A 69 6.41 0.80 20.08
N GLN A 70 5.98 1.43 18.98
CA GLN A 70 6.59 1.30 17.66
C GLN A 70 7.48 2.50 17.33
N PHE A 71 8.67 2.24 16.79
CA PHE A 71 9.54 3.28 16.23
C PHE A 71 9.34 3.34 14.71
N MET A 72 9.01 4.53 14.19
CA MET A 72 8.97 4.75 12.75
C MET A 72 10.41 4.67 12.21
N LEU A 73 10.63 3.75 11.28
CA LEU A 73 11.90 3.61 10.57
C LEU A 73 11.99 4.66 9.47
N GLY A 74 10.97 4.73 8.63
CA GLY A 74 10.97 5.62 7.48
C GLY A 74 9.62 5.69 6.78
N LYS A 75 9.61 6.47 5.70
CA LYS A 75 8.46 6.67 4.83
C LYS A 75 8.90 6.84 3.39
N ALA A 76 8.09 6.39 2.46
CA ALA A 76 8.35 6.49 1.03
C ALA A 76 7.05 6.69 0.26
N ASP A 77 7.11 7.52 -0.79
CA ASP A 77 6.00 7.70 -1.72
C ASP A 77 6.18 6.72 -2.88
N PHE A 78 5.13 5.97 -3.23
CA PHE A 78 5.11 5.17 -4.45
C PHE A 78 4.44 5.99 -5.54
N ASP A 79 5.26 6.55 -6.42
CA ASP A 79 4.81 7.42 -7.49
C ASP A 79 4.72 6.67 -8.80
N TRP A 80 3.66 6.98 -9.54
CA TRP A 80 3.51 6.61 -10.92
C TRP A 80 3.34 7.86 -11.77
N LEU A 81 4.38 8.16 -12.54
CA LEU A 81 4.49 9.33 -13.42
C LEU A 81 4.41 10.66 -12.65
N TRP A 82 3.22 11.24 -12.49
CA TRP A 82 2.98 12.48 -11.73
C TRP A 82 1.95 12.30 -10.60
N TRP A 83 1.51 11.06 -10.38
CA TRP A 83 0.56 10.72 -9.33
C TRP A 83 1.24 9.86 -8.27
N THR A 84 1.05 10.22 -7.00
CA THR A 84 1.35 9.30 -5.90
C THR A 84 0.20 8.31 -5.80
N ILE A 85 0.50 7.01 -5.78
CA ILE A 85 -0.50 5.94 -5.62
C ILE A 85 -0.74 5.71 -4.13
N TYR A 86 0.33 5.62 -3.35
CA TYR A 86 0.26 5.50 -1.90
C TYR A 86 1.52 6.05 -1.22
N GLN A 87 1.37 6.43 0.05
CA GLN A 87 2.47 6.71 0.96
C GLN A 87 2.67 5.51 1.88
N ALA A 88 3.86 4.92 1.85
CA ALA A 88 4.24 3.84 2.74
C ALA A 88 4.96 4.37 3.98
N LYS A 89 4.66 3.79 5.14
CA LYS A 89 5.39 4.00 6.41
C LYS A 89 5.73 2.64 7.00
N LEU A 90 6.95 2.51 7.51
CA LEU A 90 7.41 1.29 8.16
C LEU A 90 7.79 1.59 9.60
N PHE A 91 7.36 0.69 10.49
CA PHE A 91 7.65 0.76 11.91
C PHE A 91 8.21 -0.57 12.40
N HIS A 92 9.03 -0.51 13.44
CA HIS A 92 9.54 -1.69 14.12
C HIS A 92 9.79 -1.40 15.61
N PRO A 93 9.59 -2.37 16.53
CA PRO A 93 9.75 -2.16 17.97
C PRO A 93 11.18 -1.79 18.41
N THR A 94 12.19 -2.13 17.62
CA THR A 94 13.60 -1.86 17.96
C THR A 94 14.17 -0.61 17.30
N GLY A 95 13.41 0.03 16.40
CA GLY A 95 13.93 1.12 15.57
C GLY A 95 14.96 0.69 14.52
N GLN A 96 15.12 -0.62 14.28
CA GLN A 96 15.97 -1.18 13.23
C GLN A 96 15.21 -2.30 12.51
N PHE A 97 15.38 -2.38 11.19
CA PHE A 97 14.79 -3.45 10.39
C PHE A 97 15.77 -4.62 10.20
N ASP A 98 15.29 -5.84 10.40
CA ASP A 98 15.98 -7.08 10.03
C ASP A 98 14.98 -8.07 9.44
N PHE A 99 15.23 -8.53 8.22
CA PHE A 99 14.39 -9.55 7.56
C PHE A 99 14.33 -10.89 8.29
N ASN A 100 15.27 -11.17 9.19
CA ASN A 100 15.27 -12.37 10.02
C ASN A 100 14.47 -12.20 11.31
N ASN A 101 14.04 -10.96 11.62
CA ASN A 101 13.25 -10.63 12.79
C ASN A 101 12.12 -9.68 12.41
N LEU A 102 11.06 -10.25 11.83
CA LEU A 102 9.86 -9.52 11.43
C LEU A 102 8.83 -9.26 12.54
N PRO A 103 8.69 -10.07 13.62
CA PRO A 103 7.67 -9.83 14.65
C PRO A 103 7.63 -8.40 15.18
N GLY A 104 6.43 -7.83 15.21
CA GLY A 104 6.17 -6.45 15.60
C GLY A 104 6.38 -5.43 14.48
N THR A 105 6.90 -5.80 13.30
CA THR A 105 6.96 -4.92 12.13
C THR A 105 5.55 -4.46 11.75
N VAL A 106 5.40 -3.18 11.43
CA VAL A 106 4.17 -2.64 10.87
C VAL A 106 4.46 -1.93 9.55
N LEU A 107 3.76 -2.32 8.51
CA LEU A 107 3.70 -1.59 7.24
C LEU A 107 2.33 -0.92 7.12
N LEU A 108 2.32 0.39 6.89
CA LEU A 108 1.11 1.18 6.64
C LEU A 108 1.18 1.76 5.23
N LEU A 109 0.14 1.51 4.45
CA LEU A 109 -0.05 2.06 3.10
C LEU A 109 -1.23 3.02 3.14
N ASN A 110 -0.98 4.29 2.89
CA ASN A 110 -2.02 5.31 2.77
C ASN A 110 -2.27 5.61 1.29
N TYR A 111 -3.43 5.19 0.78
CA TYR A 111 -3.76 5.30 -0.64
C TYR A 111 -4.17 6.73 -1.00
N GLN A 112 -3.64 7.22 -2.11
CA GLN A 112 -3.83 8.57 -2.61
C GLN A 112 -4.77 8.62 -3.83
N MET A 113 -5.48 7.52 -4.09
CA MET A 113 -6.46 7.36 -5.16
C MET A 113 -7.39 6.18 -4.90
N ASP A 114 -8.44 6.08 -5.70
CA ASP A 114 -9.37 4.94 -5.68
C ASP A 114 -8.78 3.74 -6.44
N ILE A 115 -8.84 2.55 -5.83
CA ILE A 115 -8.38 1.28 -6.42
C ILE A 115 -9.35 0.18 -6.01
N ASP A 116 -9.85 -0.56 -6.99
CA ASP A 116 -10.73 -1.70 -6.75
C ASP A 116 -9.93 -2.85 -6.12
N LYS A 117 -10.54 -3.64 -5.24
CA LYS A 117 -9.89 -4.76 -4.55
C LYS A 117 -9.30 -5.77 -5.53
N GLU A 118 -9.99 -6.04 -6.64
CA GLU A 118 -9.51 -6.94 -7.69
C GLU A 118 -8.17 -6.45 -8.27
N ASP A 119 -8.02 -5.15 -8.47
CA ASP A 119 -6.79 -4.54 -8.97
C ASP A 119 -5.65 -4.66 -7.92
N LEU A 120 -5.94 -4.47 -6.63
CA LEU A 120 -4.95 -4.69 -5.56
C LEU A 120 -4.41 -6.13 -5.53
N LEU A 121 -5.29 -7.12 -5.74
CA LEU A 121 -4.94 -8.53 -5.77
C LEU A 121 -4.12 -8.88 -7.02
N GLU A 122 -4.52 -8.37 -8.19
CA GLU A 122 -3.78 -8.53 -9.43
C GLU A 122 -2.37 -7.96 -9.30
N GLN A 123 -2.24 -6.74 -8.75
CA GLN A 123 -0.93 -6.12 -8.53
C GLN A 123 -0.07 -6.89 -7.53
N THR A 124 -0.66 -7.42 -6.45
CA THR A 124 0.08 -8.27 -5.51
C THR A 124 0.63 -9.53 -6.19
N MET A 125 -0.18 -10.18 -7.03
CA MET A 125 0.24 -11.33 -7.82
C MET A 125 1.38 -10.98 -8.79
N GLU A 126 1.22 -9.89 -9.55
CA GLU A 126 2.24 -9.43 -10.50
C GLU A 126 3.57 -9.11 -9.80
N GLN A 127 3.53 -8.47 -8.63
CA GLN A 127 4.73 -8.20 -7.83
C GLN A 127 5.43 -9.50 -7.41
N TRP A 128 4.69 -10.50 -6.90
CA TRP A 128 5.30 -11.78 -6.56
C TRP A 128 5.91 -12.51 -7.76
N GLN A 129 5.27 -12.43 -8.93
CA GLN A 129 5.81 -13.01 -10.17
C GLN A 129 7.09 -12.28 -10.62
N GLN A 130 7.10 -10.95 -10.57
CA GLN A 130 8.29 -10.14 -10.91
C GLN A 130 9.46 -10.41 -9.95
N LEU A 131 9.14 -10.70 -8.70
CA LEU A 131 10.10 -11.00 -7.64
C LEU A 131 10.60 -12.45 -7.64
N ASP A 132 10.03 -13.32 -8.47
CA ASP A 132 10.28 -14.78 -8.44
C ASP A 132 10.08 -15.38 -7.03
N ILE A 133 9.04 -14.90 -6.32
CA ILE A 133 8.75 -15.28 -4.94
C ILE A 133 7.71 -16.39 -4.88
N GLY A 134 8.03 -17.48 -4.18
CA GLY A 134 7.07 -18.55 -3.86
C GLY A 134 6.61 -19.36 -5.07
N ASP A 135 5.87 -20.43 -4.83
CA ASP A 135 5.24 -21.21 -5.89
C ASP A 135 3.83 -20.68 -6.22
N HIS A 136 3.42 -20.86 -7.49
CA HIS A 136 2.13 -20.37 -7.97
C HIS A 136 0.92 -20.91 -7.20
N GLN A 137 1.00 -22.14 -6.68
CA GLN A 137 -0.12 -22.75 -5.96
C GLN A 137 -0.28 -22.07 -4.59
N GLN A 138 0.82 -21.81 -3.90
CA GLN A 138 0.85 -21.11 -2.63
C GLN A 138 0.40 -19.65 -2.78
N GLN A 139 0.89 -18.94 -3.80
CA GLN A 139 0.43 -17.59 -4.13
C GLN A 139 -1.10 -17.54 -4.33
N ALA A 140 -1.67 -18.48 -5.08
CA ALA A 140 -3.11 -18.54 -5.32
C ALA A 140 -3.92 -18.75 -4.04
N GLN A 141 -3.42 -19.55 -3.10
CA GLN A 141 -4.04 -19.74 -1.79
C GLN A 141 -4.01 -18.45 -0.96
N TRP A 142 -2.91 -17.71 -1.00
CA TRP A 142 -2.80 -16.43 -0.32
C TRP A 142 -3.68 -15.35 -0.94
N LEU A 143 -3.74 -15.25 -2.27
CA LEU A 143 -4.64 -14.33 -2.97
C LEU A 143 -6.11 -14.61 -2.62
N THR A 144 -6.49 -15.89 -2.46
CA THR A 144 -7.85 -16.25 -2.02
C THR A 144 -8.15 -15.73 -0.61
N GLN A 145 -7.17 -15.81 0.31
CA GLN A 145 -7.32 -15.25 1.65
C GLN A 145 -7.37 -13.73 1.62
N LEU A 146 -6.45 -13.07 0.91
CA LEU A 146 -6.43 -11.62 0.73
C LEU A 146 -7.75 -11.10 0.13
N HIS A 147 -8.32 -11.81 -0.84
CA HIS A 147 -9.61 -11.45 -1.44
C HIS A 147 -10.77 -11.45 -0.43
N GLN A 148 -10.70 -12.27 0.63
CA GLN A 148 -11.69 -12.29 1.71
C GLN A 148 -11.46 -11.15 2.72
N LEU A 149 -10.21 -10.72 2.90
CA LEU A 149 -9.84 -9.71 3.89
C LEU A 149 -9.97 -8.28 3.36
N TRP A 150 -9.45 -8.02 2.17
CA TRP A 150 -9.31 -6.67 1.64
C TRP A 150 -10.62 -6.10 1.10
N PRO A 151 -10.94 -4.83 1.39
CA PRO A 151 -11.98 -4.08 0.71
C PRO A 151 -11.42 -3.32 -0.51
N ASP A 152 -12.30 -2.68 -1.27
CA ASP A 152 -11.90 -1.60 -2.18
C ASP A 152 -11.35 -0.41 -1.38
N VAL A 153 -10.39 0.30 -1.95
CA VAL A 153 -9.77 1.48 -1.33
C VAL A 153 -10.12 2.74 -2.09
N THR A 154 -10.28 3.81 -1.34
CA THR A 154 -10.53 5.17 -1.83
C THR A 154 -9.43 6.10 -1.36
N GLU A 155 -9.30 7.26 -1.99
CA GLU A 155 -8.31 8.26 -1.57
C GLU A 155 -8.44 8.59 -0.06
N GLY A 156 -7.32 8.47 0.65
CA GLY A 156 -7.20 8.68 2.09
C GLY A 156 -7.37 7.42 2.95
N ASP A 157 -7.80 6.29 2.38
CA ASP A 157 -7.87 5.02 3.10
C ASP A 157 -6.48 4.48 3.43
N GLU A 158 -6.40 3.68 4.49
CA GLU A 158 -5.16 3.00 4.88
C GLU A 158 -5.34 1.51 5.03
N LEU A 159 -4.42 0.76 4.42
CA LEU A 159 -4.22 -0.66 4.67
C LEU A 159 -2.97 -0.85 5.52
N ILE A 160 -3.14 -1.51 6.66
CA ILE A 160 -2.08 -1.71 7.64
C ILE A 160 -1.85 -3.20 7.83
N VAL A 161 -0.60 -3.62 7.82
CA VAL A 161 -0.18 -4.99 8.12
C VAL A 161 0.75 -4.96 9.31
N GLN A 162 0.36 -5.66 10.37
CA GLN A 162 1.18 -5.90 11.55
C GLN A 162 1.63 -7.35 11.57
N VAL A 163 2.92 -7.56 11.80
CA VAL A 163 3.48 -8.91 12.01
C VAL A 163 3.30 -9.30 13.47
N ALA A 164 2.53 -10.35 13.74
CA ALA A 164 2.30 -10.87 15.08
C ALA A 164 3.54 -11.60 15.62
N ASN A 165 3.53 -11.89 16.92
CA ASN A 165 4.66 -12.56 17.61
C ASN A 165 4.95 -13.98 17.08
N ASP A 166 3.97 -14.65 16.50
CA ASP A 166 4.10 -15.96 15.85
C ASP A 166 4.56 -15.87 14.38
N GLY A 167 4.80 -14.66 13.87
CA GLY A 167 5.22 -14.39 12.49
C GLY A 167 4.07 -14.32 11.47
N SER A 168 2.82 -14.50 11.89
CA SER A 168 1.65 -14.27 11.03
C SER A 168 1.42 -12.80 10.74
N SER A 169 0.62 -12.50 9.72
CA SER A 169 0.23 -11.13 9.35
C SER A 169 -1.20 -10.85 9.78
N GLU A 170 -1.40 -9.78 10.57
CA GLU A 170 -2.71 -9.24 10.91
C GLU A 170 -2.99 -7.97 10.11
N PHE A 171 -4.15 -7.92 9.47
CA PHE A 171 -4.56 -6.85 8.57
C PHE A 171 -5.57 -5.94 9.25
N TRP A 172 -5.35 -4.64 9.11
CA TRP A 172 -6.25 -3.60 9.57
C TRP A 172 -6.53 -2.61 8.44
N PHE A 173 -7.73 -2.03 8.46
CA PHE A 173 -8.16 -1.04 7.50
C PHE A 173 -8.68 0.18 8.21
N ARG A 174 -8.18 1.36 7.83
CA ARG A 174 -8.65 2.63 8.38
C ARG A 174 -9.31 3.46 7.28
N ARG A 175 -10.53 3.92 7.57
CA ARG A 175 -11.28 4.88 6.76
C ARG A 175 -11.75 6.03 7.65
N GLY A 176 -11.19 7.22 7.41
CA GLY A 176 -11.40 8.36 8.30
C GLY A 176 -10.93 8.04 9.73
N SER A 177 -11.86 8.07 10.70
CA SER A 177 -11.56 7.74 12.11
C SER A 177 -11.88 6.29 12.49
N GLU A 178 -12.44 5.49 11.57
CA GLU A 178 -12.81 4.10 11.84
C GLU A 178 -11.63 3.19 11.52
N LEU A 179 -11.16 2.42 12.52
CA LEU A 179 -10.19 1.36 12.34
C LEU A 179 -10.90 0.01 12.47
N LYS A 180 -10.74 -0.84 11.46
CA LYS A 180 -11.35 -2.17 11.39
C LYS A 180 -10.27 -3.25 11.27
N ASN A 181 -10.36 -4.27 12.12
CA ASN A 181 -9.59 -5.51 11.93
C ASN A 181 -10.19 -6.29 10.75
N LEU A 182 -9.38 -6.59 9.74
CA LEU A 182 -9.80 -7.36 8.57
C LEU A 182 -9.64 -8.87 8.80
N GLY A 183 -8.72 -9.27 9.68
CA GLY A 183 -8.39 -10.65 9.99
C GLY A 183 -6.89 -10.91 9.86
N ARG A 184 -6.50 -12.18 9.78
CA ARG A 184 -5.09 -12.60 9.76
C ARG A 184 -4.82 -13.71 8.76
N ILE A 185 -3.57 -13.82 8.33
CA ILE A 185 -3.04 -14.95 7.57
C ILE A 185 -1.94 -15.62 8.39
N ASP A 186 -2.21 -16.84 8.84
CA ASP A 186 -1.36 -17.61 9.76
C ASP A 186 -0.22 -18.32 9.02
N SER A 187 0.67 -17.54 8.40
CA SER A 187 1.82 -18.07 7.66
C SER A 187 2.99 -17.10 7.69
N ALA A 188 4.11 -17.52 8.30
CA ALA A 188 5.35 -16.74 8.30
C ALA A 188 5.97 -16.60 6.90
N SER A 189 5.80 -17.62 6.03
CA SER A 189 6.24 -17.52 4.64
C SER A 189 5.41 -16.48 3.87
N PHE A 190 4.08 -16.47 4.05
CA PHE A 190 3.24 -15.39 3.52
C PHE A 190 3.74 -14.02 3.97
N THR A 191 3.94 -13.83 5.28
CA THR A 191 4.39 -12.55 5.83
C THR A 191 5.70 -12.08 5.19
N ARG A 192 6.67 -12.98 5.06
CA ARG A 192 7.97 -12.67 4.43
C ARG A 192 7.79 -12.28 2.97
N ASP A 193 7.03 -13.05 2.22
CA ASP A 193 6.84 -12.89 0.78
C ASP A 193 6.02 -11.64 0.46
N PHE A 194 5.01 -11.36 1.28
CA PHE A 194 4.20 -10.15 1.18
C PHE A 194 5.03 -8.89 1.46
N LEU A 195 5.77 -8.84 2.58
CA LEU A 195 6.60 -7.69 2.91
C LEU A 195 7.78 -7.49 1.94
N SER A 196 8.23 -8.56 1.27
CA SER A 196 9.30 -8.49 0.28
C SER A 196 8.96 -7.60 -0.92
N ILE A 197 7.67 -7.37 -1.21
CA ILE A 197 7.23 -6.42 -2.25
C ILE A 197 7.88 -5.04 -2.05
N TRP A 198 7.93 -4.58 -0.79
CA TRP A 198 8.49 -3.27 -0.45
C TRP A 198 9.92 -3.33 0.07
N LEU A 199 10.28 -4.41 0.77
CA LEU A 199 11.50 -4.45 1.58
C LEU A 199 12.65 -5.20 0.92
N LEU A 200 12.41 -6.00 -0.12
CA LEU A 200 13.48 -6.76 -0.78
C LEU A 200 14.49 -5.81 -1.45
N GLU A 201 15.78 -6.11 -1.30
CA GLU A 201 16.84 -5.31 -1.88
C GLU A 201 16.93 -5.51 -3.40
N ARG A 202 16.54 -4.49 -4.16
CA ARG A 202 16.58 -4.47 -5.64
C ARG A 202 17.04 -3.11 -6.14
N ALA A 203 17.85 -3.11 -7.20
CA ALA A 203 18.39 -1.89 -7.78
C ALA A 203 17.31 -0.89 -8.24
N GLU A 204 16.20 -1.40 -8.80
CA GLU A 204 15.13 -0.59 -9.39
C GLU A 204 14.23 0.12 -8.36
N HIS A 205 14.13 -0.40 -7.14
CA HIS A 205 13.34 0.19 -6.05
C HIS A 205 14.20 0.62 -4.85
N GLN A 206 15.52 0.71 -5.03
CA GLN A 206 16.46 0.94 -3.93
C GLN A 206 16.17 2.26 -3.20
N GLN A 207 15.83 3.33 -3.91
CA GLN A 207 15.53 4.62 -3.28
C GLN A 207 14.25 4.56 -2.42
N PHE A 208 13.19 3.93 -2.95
CA PHE A 208 11.95 3.70 -2.20
C PHE A 208 12.24 2.90 -0.92
N ARG A 209 12.98 1.79 -1.05
CA ARG A 209 13.36 0.94 0.07
C ARG A 209 14.18 1.68 1.11
N LEU A 210 15.24 2.39 0.71
CA LEU A 210 16.09 3.14 1.63
C LEU A 210 15.28 4.20 2.39
N ALA A 211 14.37 4.89 1.72
CA ALA A 211 13.50 5.87 2.36
C ALA A 211 12.54 5.23 3.37
N LEU A 212 11.99 4.06 3.03
CA LEU A 212 11.12 3.30 3.91
C LEU A 212 11.88 2.73 5.13
N LEU A 213 13.17 2.40 4.98
CA LEU A 213 14.05 1.94 6.06
C LEU A 213 14.68 3.08 6.87
N GLY A 214 14.47 4.35 6.49
CA GLY A 214 15.10 5.50 7.16
C GLY A 214 16.59 5.67 6.89
N ALA A 215 17.10 5.04 5.83
CA ALA A 215 18.53 4.97 5.49
C ALA A 215 18.96 6.00 4.42
N ASN A 216 18.35 7.19 4.43
CA ASN A 216 18.59 8.26 3.46
C ASN A 216 19.74 9.20 3.83
#